data_AF-A0A954SFS8-F1
#
_entry.id   AF-A0A954SFS8-F1
#
_cell.length_a   1.000
_cell.length_b   1.000
_cell.length_c   1.000
_cell.angle_alpha   90.00
_cell.angle_beta   90.00
_cell.angle_gamma   90.00
#
_symmetry.space_group_name_H-M   'P 1'
#
loop_
_entity.id
_entity.type
_entity.pdbx_description
1 polymer ?
#
loop_
_entity_poly.entity_id
_entity_poly.type
_entity_poly.pdbx_seq_one_letter_code
_entity_poly.pdbx_strand_id
1 'polypeptide(L)'
;MTGYQTDESADVELNGAELAHDLRCFIEDLSDSLDFSLKDLGEPALTVREISARYCVSSKTVDRWRDRGLASRRVSVDGRKRVVVPESTLQRFVATHQEEIDRGRNFNQMTDTERERLVSDARSLAGQGLGLTEVSRELGRRYGRATETVRYTLRDFDQANPEKAVFSCPEVEMSQENLALLYDLFCQGVSVPDLSRRFGRSKPAIHSALADFRVQRVRSMAIDFMYNEEFDSEAAEAVICGEPPEYDREKTSVRVPSNLPAYLAELYKVPLLNREQEQYYFRKMNFLKYRAATLQGNLGGRRGDMVAVKQIEELLDKANDVKNLLTRSNLRLVVSIAKRHLKPGVNFFELVSDGNMSLIRAIEKFDYSRGNKFSTYASWAIMKNFARFFCACGTHSA
;
A
#
# COMPACT_ATOMS: atom_id res chain seq x y z
N MET A 1 40.58 47.94 -24.80
CA MET A 1 39.57 49.00 -24.63
C MET A 1 38.83 49.15 -25.96
N THR A 2 37.64 48.57 -26.08
CA THR A 2 36.90 48.48 -27.36
C THR A 2 36.00 49.68 -27.66
N GLY A 3 36.03 50.74 -26.83
CA GLY A 3 35.36 52.01 -27.15
C GLY A 3 33.84 51.94 -27.37
N TYR A 4 33.20 50.83 -26.96
CA TYR A 4 31.78 50.61 -27.17
C TYR A 4 30.99 51.24 -26.01
N GLN A 5 30.19 52.25 -26.32
CA GLN A 5 29.17 52.80 -25.42
C GLN A 5 27.81 52.52 -26.06
N THR A 6 26.99 51.71 -25.39
CA THR A 6 25.59 51.49 -25.77
C THR A 6 24.74 52.62 -25.19
N ASP A 7 24.00 53.32 -26.05
CA ASP A 7 23.04 54.37 -25.65
C ASP A 7 21.73 53.82 -25.03
N GLU A 8 21.62 52.50 -24.87
CA GLU A 8 20.52 51.85 -24.16
C GLU A 8 21.07 51.14 -22.93
N SER A 9 21.15 51.84 -21.80
CA SER A 9 21.17 51.17 -20.50
C SER A 9 19.78 50.57 -20.29
N ALA A 10 19.53 49.39 -20.87
CA ALA A 10 18.43 48.58 -20.43
C ALA A 10 18.65 48.32 -18.93
N ASP A 11 17.69 48.72 -18.09
CA ASP A 11 17.59 48.34 -16.68
C ASP A 11 17.40 46.81 -16.61
N VAL A 12 18.45 46.07 -16.95
CA VAL A 12 18.50 44.62 -16.80
C VAL A 12 18.80 44.37 -15.34
N GLU A 13 17.73 44.16 -14.56
CA GLU A 13 17.85 43.62 -13.22
C GLU A 13 18.40 42.18 -13.32
N LEU A 14 19.72 42.05 -13.18
CA LEU A 14 20.38 40.75 -13.15
C LEU A 14 20.20 40.12 -11.77
N ASN A 15 19.70 38.90 -11.74
CA ASN A 15 19.65 38.12 -10.52
C ASN A 15 21.07 37.89 -9.99
N GLY A 16 21.35 38.35 -8.78
CA GLY A 16 22.69 38.27 -8.18
C GLY A 16 23.26 36.85 -8.09
N ALA A 17 22.41 35.82 -8.00
CA ALA A 17 22.84 34.42 -7.99
C ALA A 17 23.29 33.94 -9.37
N GLU A 18 22.57 34.33 -10.44
CA GLU A 18 22.92 34.02 -11.82
C GLU A 18 24.19 34.76 -12.24
N LEU A 19 24.28 36.06 -11.89
CA LEU A 19 25.48 36.86 -12.13
C LEU A 19 26.72 36.28 -11.43
N ALA A 20 26.60 35.82 -10.18
CA ALA A 20 27.71 35.20 -9.46
C ALA A 20 28.18 33.89 -10.12
N HIS A 21 27.25 33.08 -10.63
CA HIS A 21 27.56 31.87 -11.39
C HIS A 21 28.30 32.19 -12.69
N ASP A 22 27.78 33.12 -13.49
CA ASP A 22 28.34 33.48 -14.79
C ASP A 22 29.72 34.13 -14.66
N LEU A 23 29.91 35.00 -13.66
CA LEU A 23 31.21 35.59 -13.36
C LEU A 23 32.25 34.53 -12.98
N ARG A 24 31.86 33.48 -12.24
CA ARG A 24 32.77 32.38 -11.92
C ARG A 24 33.19 31.63 -13.19
N CYS A 25 32.23 31.24 -14.03
CA CYS A 25 32.52 30.53 -15.29
C CYS A 25 33.43 31.38 -16.18
N PHE A 26 33.14 32.68 -16.30
CA PHE A 26 33.98 33.62 -17.05
C PHE A 26 35.40 33.72 -16.49
N ILE A 27 35.58 33.80 -15.16
CA ILE A 27 36.92 33.82 -14.54
C ILE A 27 37.68 32.52 -14.83
N GLU A 28 37.01 31.37 -14.80
CA GLU A 28 37.64 30.07 -15.07
C GLU A 28 38.04 29.93 -16.54
N ASP A 29 37.18 30.32 -17.47
CA ASP A 29 37.45 30.28 -18.92
C ASP A 29 38.58 31.24 -19.30
N LEU A 30 38.54 32.47 -18.77
CA LEU A 30 39.59 33.46 -18.97
C LEU A 30 40.91 32.96 -18.38
N SER A 31 40.88 32.34 -17.20
CA SER A 31 42.08 31.74 -16.60
C SER A 31 42.65 30.58 -17.42
N ASP A 32 41.78 29.73 -17.97
CA ASP A 32 42.20 28.60 -18.82
C ASP A 32 42.89 29.10 -20.10
N SER A 33 42.35 30.17 -20.69
CA SER A 33 42.85 30.80 -21.92
C SER A 33 44.21 31.49 -21.78
N LEU A 34 44.53 31.99 -20.57
CA LEU A 34 45.79 32.69 -20.29
C LEU A 34 46.96 31.73 -20.00
N ASP A 35 46.67 30.44 -19.80
CA ASP A 35 47.65 29.36 -19.57
C ASP A 35 48.74 29.65 -18.52
N PHE A 36 48.40 30.36 -17.44
CA PHE A 36 49.36 30.69 -16.39
C PHE A 36 49.62 29.52 -15.42
N SER A 37 50.82 29.52 -14.84
CA SER A 37 51.28 28.54 -13.86
C SER A 37 50.96 28.98 -12.43
N LEU A 38 51.09 28.06 -11.47
CA LEU A 38 50.93 28.40 -10.03
C LEU A 38 51.85 29.54 -9.56
N LYS A 39 53.00 29.76 -10.22
CA LYS A 39 53.96 30.81 -9.84
C LYS A 39 53.49 32.22 -10.24
N ASP A 40 52.65 32.31 -11.25
CA ASP A 40 52.19 33.58 -11.82
C ASP A 40 51.02 34.20 -11.03
N LEU A 41 50.43 33.43 -10.10
CA LEU A 41 49.33 33.87 -9.25
C LEU A 41 49.74 34.89 -8.18
N GLY A 42 51.02 34.98 -7.85
CA GLY A 42 51.55 35.91 -6.83
C GLY A 42 51.13 35.60 -5.38
N GLU A 43 50.31 34.56 -5.16
CA GLU A 43 49.87 34.10 -3.85
C GLU A 43 49.72 32.57 -3.81
N PRO A 44 49.77 31.93 -2.62
CA PRO A 44 49.46 30.52 -2.49
C PRO A 44 48.04 30.23 -2.94
N ALA A 45 47.85 29.13 -3.66
CA ALA A 45 46.54 28.65 -4.10
C ALA A 45 46.39 27.16 -3.79
N LEU A 46 45.18 26.76 -3.42
CA LEU A 46 44.86 25.39 -3.02
C LEU A 46 43.92 24.74 -4.02
N THR A 47 44.16 23.47 -4.28
CA THR A 47 43.22 22.61 -5.00
C THR A 47 42.00 22.29 -4.15
N VAL A 48 40.90 21.92 -4.80
CA VAL A 48 39.67 21.44 -4.14
C VAL A 48 39.97 20.33 -3.11
N ARG A 49 40.91 19.44 -3.43
CA ARG A 49 41.33 18.34 -2.55
C ARG A 49 42.05 18.86 -1.29
N GLU A 50 42.92 19.85 -1.42
CA GLU A 50 43.63 20.44 -0.28
C GLU A 50 42.69 21.24 0.62
N ILE A 51 41.71 21.95 0.04
CA ILE A 51 40.66 22.66 0.79
C ILE A 51 39.79 21.66 1.56
N SER A 52 39.36 20.59 0.89
CA SER A 52 38.58 19.49 1.49
C SER A 52 39.32 18.90 2.69
N ALA A 53 40.62 18.63 2.57
CA ALA A 53 41.45 18.13 3.67
C ALA A 53 41.61 19.15 4.80
N ARG A 54 41.88 20.43 4.48
CA ARG A 54 42.12 21.48 5.48
C ARG A 54 40.88 21.77 6.33
N TYR A 55 39.70 21.76 5.72
CA TYR A 55 38.45 22.10 6.41
C TYR A 55 37.64 20.88 6.84
N CYS A 56 38.11 19.64 6.59
CA CYS A 56 37.41 18.40 6.91
C CYS A 56 35.99 18.33 6.30
N VAL A 57 35.86 18.74 5.04
CA VAL A 57 34.59 18.74 4.29
C VAL A 57 34.73 17.92 3.00
N SER A 58 33.62 17.40 2.46
CA SER A 58 33.67 16.64 1.20
C SER A 58 34.00 17.54 0.00
N SER A 59 34.58 16.97 -1.07
CA SER A 59 34.83 17.69 -2.33
C SER A 59 33.56 18.34 -2.90
N LYS A 60 32.41 17.64 -2.81
CA LYS A 60 31.09 18.17 -3.19
C LYS A 60 30.68 19.42 -2.39
N THR A 61 31.13 19.54 -1.14
CA THR A 61 30.86 20.73 -0.32
C THR A 61 31.67 21.92 -0.81
N VAL A 62 32.93 21.69 -1.18
CA VAL A 62 33.79 22.71 -1.80
C VAL A 62 33.24 23.13 -3.17
N ASP A 63 32.70 22.20 -3.97
CA ASP A 63 32.05 22.55 -5.24
C ASP A 63 30.80 23.42 -5.03
N ARG A 64 29.97 23.14 -4.00
CA ARG A 64 28.85 24.02 -3.64
C ARG A 64 29.31 25.41 -3.17
N TRP A 65 30.46 25.52 -2.51
CA TRP A 65 31.03 26.83 -2.15
C TRP A 65 31.40 27.62 -3.40
N ARG A 66 31.93 26.93 -4.43
CA ARG A 66 32.22 27.54 -5.74
C ARG A 66 30.95 27.97 -6.46
N ASP A 67 29.86 27.20 -6.38
CA ASP A 67 28.55 27.61 -6.92
C ASP A 67 27.97 28.86 -6.22
N ARG A 68 28.41 29.14 -4.98
CA ARG A 68 27.97 30.30 -4.19
C ARG A 68 28.96 31.46 -4.18
N GLY A 69 29.92 31.46 -5.11
CA GLY A 69 30.82 32.60 -5.32
C GLY A 69 32.22 32.47 -4.72
N LEU A 70 32.65 31.27 -4.29
CA LEU A 70 34.07 31.01 -4.06
C LEU A 70 34.82 31.03 -5.40
N ALA A 71 35.46 32.15 -5.72
CA ALA A 71 36.13 32.35 -6.99
C ALA A 71 37.36 31.43 -7.15
N SER A 72 37.31 30.56 -8.15
CA SER A 72 38.39 29.66 -8.55
C SER A 72 39.04 30.08 -9.86
N ARG A 73 40.28 29.62 -10.09
CA ARG A 73 41.06 29.83 -11.31
C ARG A 73 41.53 28.49 -11.86
N ARG A 74 41.68 28.39 -13.18
CA ARG A 74 42.29 27.22 -13.85
C ARG A 74 43.76 27.50 -14.12
N VAL A 75 44.63 26.62 -13.65
CA VAL A 75 46.09 26.75 -13.81
C VAL A 75 46.72 25.45 -14.27
N SER A 76 47.85 25.54 -14.97
CA SER A 76 48.64 24.36 -15.36
C SER A 76 49.55 23.93 -14.19
N VAL A 77 49.35 22.72 -13.68
CA VAL A 77 50.16 22.09 -12.63
C VAL A 77 50.69 20.77 -13.17
N ASP A 78 52.01 20.65 -13.32
CA ASP A 78 52.67 19.46 -13.85
C ASP A 78 52.10 19.00 -15.21
N GLY A 79 51.81 19.95 -16.09
CA GLY A 79 51.23 19.70 -17.42
C GLY A 79 49.75 19.31 -17.42
N ARG A 80 49.05 19.40 -16.28
CA ARG A 80 47.60 19.17 -16.18
C ARG A 80 46.89 20.42 -15.68
N LYS A 81 45.81 20.80 -16.36
CA LYS A 81 44.92 21.87 -15.91
C LYS A 81 44.21 21.45 -14.61
N ARG A 82 44.35 22.26 -13.57
CA ARG A 82 43.69 22.07 -12.28
C ARG A 82 42.97 23.34 -11.86
N VAL A 83 41.84 23.15 -11.18
CA VAL A 83 41.12 24.23 -10.51
C VAL A 83 41.76 24.48 -9.16
N VAL A 84 42.14 25.74 -8.93
CA VAL A 84 42.74 26.20 -7.67
C VAL A 84 41.99 27.42 -7.16
N VAL A 85 41.98 27.60 -5.85
CA VAL A 85 41.41 28.76 -5.18
C VAL A 85 42.54 29.50 -4.50
N PRO A 86 42.74 30.80 -4.79
CA PRO A 86 43.74 31.59 -4.08
C PRO A 86 43.43 31.70 -2.59
N GLU A 87 44.46 31.67 -1.75
CA GLU A 87 44.33 31.64 -0.29
C GLU A 87 43.58 32.86 0.24
N SER A 88 43.84 34.06 -0.30
CA SER A 88 43.14 35.29 0.13
C SER A 88 41.62 35.23 -0.13
N THR A 89 41.21 34.68 -1.27
CA THR A 89 39.80 34.46 -1.63
C THR A 89 39.14 33.45 -0.70
N LEU A 90 39.83 32.34 -0.42
CA LEU A 90 39.34 31.30 0.48
C LEU A 90 39.13 31.85 1.89
N GLN A 91 40.09 32.60 2.43
CA GLN A 91 39.98 33.21 3.75
C GLN A 91 38.80 34.20 3.83
N ARG A 92 38.60 35.02 2.80
CA ARG A 92 37.49 35.98 2.75
C ARG A 92 36.13 35.28 2.70
N PHE A 93 36.03 34.20 1.92
CA PHE A 93 34.82 33.39 1.83
C PHE A 93 34.50 32.70 3.16
N VAL A 94 35.52 32.11 3.80
CA VAL A 94 35.40 31.41 5.09
C VAL A 94 34.96 32.37 6.19
N ALA A 95 35.54 33.57 6.27
CA ALA A 95 35.16 34.59 7.25
C ALA A 95 33.69 35.02 7.13
N THR A 96 33.12 34.96 5.92
CA THR A 96 31.73 35.35 5.65
C THR A 96 30.75 34.18 5.88
N HIS A 97 31.20 32.93 5.77
CA HIS A 97 30.34 31.72 5.80
C HIS A 97 30.70 30.73 6.92
N GLN A 98 31.30 31.22 8.02
CA GLN A 98 31.86 30.40 9.10
C GLN A 98 30.86 29.35 9.66
N GLU A 99 29.62 29.75 9.95
CA GLU A 99 28.59 28.86 10.51
C GLU A 99 28.19 27.70 9.59
N GLU A 100 28.31 27.89 8.26
CA GLU A 100 27.97 26.85 7.29
C GLU A 100 29.11 25.84 7.12
N ILE A 101 30.35 26.31 7.22
CA ILE A 101 31.54 25.46 7.20
C ILE A 101 31.53 24.54 8.43
N ASP A 102 31.15 25.08 9.59
CA ASP A 102 31.02 24.29 10.81
C ASP A 102 29.86 23.27 10.73
N ARG A 103 28.76 23.60 10.06
CA ARG A 103 27.69 22.62 9.71
C ARG A 103 28.17 21.54 8.75
N GLY A 104 28.97 21.89 7.74
CA GLY A 104 29.56 20.95 6.77
C GLY A 104 30.58 20.01 7.41
N ARG A 105 31.34 20.48 8.40
CA ARG A 105 32.25 19.67 9.23
C ARG A 105 31.51 18.62 10.04
N ASN A 106 30.37 18.96 10.62
CA ASN A 106 29.55 18.01 11.38
C ASN A 106 28.89 16.94 10.49
N PHE A 107 28.89 17.14 9.17
CA PHE A 107 28.45 16.17 8.17
C PHE A 107 29.52 15.12 7.82
N ASN A 108 30.73 15.20 8.41
CA ASN A 108 31.83 14.32 8.05
C ASN A 108 31.54 12.85 8.37
N GLN A 109 31.94 11.98 7.43
CA GLN A 109 31.68 10.54 7.42
C GLN A 109 32.17 9.89 8.70
N MET A 110 31.37 8.97 9.26
CA MET A 110 31.80 8.16 10.39
C MET A 110 33.10 7.43 10.05
N THR A 111 34.06 7.51 10.96
CA THR A 111 35.26 6.67 10.86
C THR A 111 34.85 5.20 10.99
N ASP A 112 35.66 4.29 10.46
CA ASP A 112 35.39 2.86 10.57
C ASP A 112 35.29 2.42 12.05
N THR A 113 36.09 3.03 12.92
CA THR A 113 36.04 2.84 14.37
C THR A 113 34.76 3.36 15.03
N GLU A 114 34.20 4.47 14.55
CA GLU A 114 32.90 4.97 15.02
C GLU A 114 31.77 4.06 14.56
N ARG A 115 31.83 3.55 13.32
CA ARG A 115 30.85 2.62 12.77
C ARG A 115 30.83 1.31 13.56
N GLU A 116 31.99 0.75 13.88
CA GLU A 116 32.11 -0.46 14.69
C GLU A 116 31.52 -0.29 16.10
N ARG A 117 31.81 0.83 16.77
CA ARG A 117 31.22 1.13 18.08
C ARG A 117 29.71 1.28 18.00
N LEU A 118 29.21 2.00 17.00
CA LEU A 118 27.78 2.19 16.78
C LEU A 118 27.06 0.86 16.58
N VAL A 119 27.63 -0.06 15.81
CA VAL A 119 27.10 -1.42 15.60
C VAL A 119 27.11 -2.23 16.91
N SER A 120 28.19 -2.15 17.69
CA SER A 120 28.30 -2.82 18.99
C SER A 120 27.24 -2.34 19.98
N ASP A 121 27.07 -1.02 20.11
CA ASP A 121 26.07 -0.41 20.98
C ASP A 121 24.65 -0.73 20.49
N ALA A 122 24.44 -0.77 19.17
CA ALA A 122 23.18 -1.19 18.59
C ALA A 122 22.84 -2.65 18.93
N ARG A 123 23.82 -3.56 18.95
CA ARG A 123 23.61 -4.96 19.41
C ARG A 123 23.22 -5.04 20.87
N SER A 124 23.85 -4.25 21.73
CA SER A 124 23.51 -4.21 23.16
C SER A 124 22.07 -3.73 23.37
N LEU A 125 21.65 -2.68 22.65
CA LEU A 125 20.29 -2.15 22.71
C LEU A 125 19.26 -3.10 22.08
N ALA A 126 19.61 -3.75 20.97
CA ALA A 126 18.77 -4.77 20.34
C ALA A 126 18.58 -5.99 21.25
N GLY A 127 19.62 -6.40 21.99
CA GLY A 127 19.56 -7.46 22.99
C GLY A 127 18.63 -7.15 24.17
N GLN A 128 18.27 -5.88 24.39
CA GLN A 128 17.27 -5.44 25.36
C GLN A 128 15.84 -5.44 24.78
N GLY A 129 15.66 -5.90 23.54
CA GLY A 129 14.35 -5.99 22.88
C GLY A 129 13.92 -4.73 22.12
N LEU A 130 14.79 -3.73 21.96
CA LEU A 130 14.48 -2.50 21.23
C LEU A 130 14.54 -2.71 19.72
N GLY A 131 13.57 -2.16 18.98
CA GLY A 131 13.54 -2.25 17.53
C GLY A 131 14.47 -1.24 16.83
N LEU A 132 14.81 -1.47 15.55
CA LEU A 132 15.72 -0.62 14.75
C LEU A 132 15.41 0.89 14.87
N THR A 133 14.13 1.26 14.89
CA THR A 133 13.71 2.67 15.00
C THR A 133 14.04 3.29 16.35
N GLU A 134 13.84 2.54 17.43
CA GLU A 134 14.10 3.00 18.79
C GLU A 134 15.60 3.06 19.04
N VAL A 135 16.34 2.03 18.61
CA VAL A 135 17.80 1.99 18.67
C VAL A 135 18.42 3.13 17.86
N SER A 136 17.93 3.38 16.64
CA SER A 136 18.44 4.50 15.81
C SER A 136 18.22 5.86 16.47
N ARG A 137 17.09 6.05 17.17
CA ARG A 137 16.79 7.31 17.86
C ARG A 137 17.69 7.51 19.06
N GLU A 138 17.87 6.46 19.86
CA GLU A 138 18.71 6.47 21.05
C GLU A 138 20.19 6.70 20.71
N LEU A 139 20.70 5.97 19.73
CA LEU A 139 22.07 6.14 19.23
C LEU A 139 22.25 7.50 18.53
N GLY A 140 21.25 8.01 17.81
CA GLY A 140 21.29 9.36 17.25
C GLY A 140 21.52 10.43 18.32
N ARG A 141 20.85 10.32 19.47
CA ARG A 141 21.07 11.23 20.60
C ARG A 141 22.46 11.06 21.21
N ARG A 142 22.92 9.82 21.44
CA ARG A 142 24.22 9.53 22.07
C ARG A 142 25.41 10.01 21.24
N TYR A 143 25.34 9.83 19.93
CA TYR A 143 26.43 10.18 19.02
C TYR A 143 26.28 11.59 18.41
N GLY A 144 25.24 12.33 18.79
CA GLY A 144 24.97 13.67 18.23
C GLY A 144 24.69 13.66 16.72
N ARG A 145 24.04 12.60 16.22
CA ARG A 145 23.76 12.40 14.79
C ARG A 145 22.26 12.34 14.51
N ALA A 146 21.89 12.66 13.27
CA ALA A 146 20.52 12.49 12.82
C ALA A 146 20.10 11.01 12.91
N THR A 147 18.90 10.76 13.42
CA THR A 147 18.34 9.41 13.58
C THR A 147 18.36 8.61 12.28
N GLU A 148 18.11 9.27 11.14
CA GLU A 148 18.08 8.60 9.85
C GLU A 148 19.49 8.20 9.36
N THR A 149 20.53 8.97 9.68
CA THR A 149 21.92 8.62 9.36
C THR A 149 22.36 7.36 10.11
N VAL A 150 22.04 7.27 11.39
CA VAL A 150 22.31 6.09 12.21
C VAL A 150 21.54 4.88 11.67
N ARG A 151 20.26 5.07 11.35
CA ARG A 151 19.41 4.02 10.78
C ARG A 151 19.97 3.49 9.46
N TYR A 152 20.37 4.39 8.56
CA TYR A 152 20.93 4.03 7.26
C TYR A 152 22.21 3.23 7.42
N THR A 153 23.09 3.65 8.34
CA THR A 153 24.36 2.98 8.60
C THR A 153 24.16 1.57 9.15
N LEU A 154 23.21 1.40 10.07
CA LEU A 154 22.86 0.08 10.61
C LEU A 154 22.29 -0.84 9.53
N ARG A 155 21.41 -0.32 8.66
CA ARG A 155 20.88 -1.07 7.52
C ARG A 155 21.96 -1.49 6.53
N ASP A 156 22.85 -0.56 6.17
CA ASP A 156 23.94 -0.82 5.25
C ASP A 156 24.91 -1.88 5.82
N PHE A 157 25.18 -1.82 7.13
CA PHE A 157 25.95 -2.84 7.84
C PHE A 157 25.27 -4.21 7.83
N ASP A 158 23.97 -4.28 8.15
CA ASP A 158 23.19 -5.52 8.19
C ASP A 158 23.07 -6.15 6.78
N GLN A 159 22.96 -5.32 5.74
CA GLN A 159 22.92 -5.77 4.33
C GLN A 159 24.29 -6.28 3.86
N ALA A 160 25.38 -5.62 4.25
CA ALA A 160 26.74 -6.03 3.93
C ALA A 160 27.21 -7.27 4.72
N ASN A 161 26.64 -7.52 5.90
CA ASN A 161 27.05 -8.60 6.80
C ASN A 161 25.86 -9.44 7.31
N PRO A 162 25.22 -10.26 6.46
CA PRO A 162 24.00 -11.00 6.82
C PRO A 162 24.16 -11.92 8.04
N GLU A 163 25.30 -12.59 8.19
CA GLU A 163 25.58 -13.50 9.32
C GLU A 163 25.82 -12.80 10.65
N LYS A 164 26.14 -11.49 10.61
CA LYS A 164 26.48 -10.67 11.77
C LYS A 164 25.50 -9.51 11.95
N ALA A 165 24.34 -9.57 11.28
CA ALA A 165 23.36 -8.51 11.31
C ALA A 165 22.93 -8.20 12.76
N VAL A 166 22.96 -6.92 13.13
CA VAL A 166 22.50 -6.40 14.42
C VAL A 166 20.99 -6.57 14.53
N PHE A 167 20.30 -6.13 13.49
CA PHE A 167 18.90 -6.45 13.29
C PHE A 167 18.90 -7.52 12.22
N SER A 168 18.84 -8.78 12.68
CA SER A 168 18.59 -9.89 11.78
C SER A 168 17.38 -9.51 10.94
N CYS A 169 17.59 -9.36 9.63
CA CYS A 169 16.52 -9.23 8.67
C CYS A 169 16.29 -10.58 7.97
N PRO A 170 15.97 -11.68 8.67
CA PRO A 170 14.78 -12.37 8.30
C PRO A 170 13.64 -11.53 8.86
N GLU A 171 12.87 -10.90 7.98
CA GLU A 171 11.43 -11.02 8.22
C GLU A 171 11.22 -12.52 8.35
N VAL A 172 11.23 -13.07 9.58
CA VAL A 172 10.75 -14.44 9.77
C VAL A 172 9.34 -14.33 9.25
N GLU A 173 9.11 -14.90 8.07
CA GLU A 173 7.79 -14.88 7.44
C GLU A 173 6.84 -15.36 8.52
N MET A 174 5.84 -14.53 8.80
CA MET A 174 4.83 -14.93 9.78
C MET A 174 4.24 -16.24 9.28
N SER A 175 4.17 -17.25 10.14
CA SER A 175 3.49 -18.50 9.79
C SER A 175 2.09 -18.18 9.26
N GLN A 176 1.57 -19.00 8.34
CA GLN A 176 0.24 -18.77 7.77
C GLN A 176 -0.84 -18.68 8.86
N GLU A 177 -0.69 -19.43 9.96
CA GLU A 177 -1.56 -19.35 11.14
C GLU A 177 -1.50 -17.98 11.82
N ASN A 178 -0.30 -17.43 12.01
CA ASN A 178 -0.12 -16.11 12.62
C ASN A 178 -0.61 -14.99 11.70
N LEU A 179 -0.47 -15.13 10.37
CA LEU A 179 -1.02 -14.19 9.39
C LEU A 179 -2.55 -14.20 9.40
N ALA A 180 -3.15 -15.40 9.44
CA ALA A 180 -4.60 -15.54 9.52
C ALA A 180 -5.15 -14.92 10.82
N LEU A 181 -4.50 -15.20 11.96
CA LEU A 181 -4.87 -14.59 13.25
C LEU A 181 -4.69 -13.07 13.24
N LEU A 182 -3.59 -12.58 12.67
CA LEU A 182 -3.33 -11.14 12.56
C LEU A 182 -4.42 -10.45 11.73
N TYR A 183 -4.83 -11.06 10.61
CA TYR A 183 -5.88 -10.54 9.75
C TYR A 183 -7.26 -10.58 10.43
N ASP A 184 -7.60 -11.66 11.14
CA ASP A 184 -8.85 -11.77 11.90
C ASP A 184 -8.97 -10.68 12.98
N LEU A 185 -7.91 -10.47 13.76
CA LEU A 185 -7.85 -9.40 14.77
C LEU A 185 -7.99 -8.01 14.14
N PHE A 186 -7.39 -7.80 12.96
CA PHE A 186 -7.55 -6.57 12.21
C PHE A 186 -9.02 -6.36 11.77
N CYS A 187 -9.69 -7.41 11.27
CA CYS A 187 -11.11 -7.36 10.94
C CYS A 187 -12.03 -7.11 12.14
N GLN A 188 -11.62 -7.55 13.34
CA GLN A 188 -12.33 -7.26 14.60
C GLN A 188 -12.13 -5.81 15.09
N GLY A 189 -11.32 -5.01 14.39
CA GLY A 189 -11.09 -3.60 14.71
C GLY A 189 -9.94 -3.34 15.67
N VAL A 190 -9.08 -4.33 15.93
CA VAL A 190 -7.86 -4.13 16.73
C VAL A 190 -6.90 -3.20 15.99
N SER A 191 -6.38 -2.19 16.69
CA SER A 191 -5.53 -1.17 16.07
C SER A 191 -4.16 -1.72 15.66
N VAL A 192 -3.58 -1.19 14.58
CA VAL A 192 -2.22 -1.58 14.13
C VAL A 192 -1.14 -1.40 15.21
N PRO A 193 -1.16 -0.34 16.05
CA PRO A 193 -0.27 -0.25 17.21
C PRO A 193 -0.41 -1.41 18.21
N ASP A 194 -1.62 -1.93 18.44
CA ASP A 194 -1.85 -3.06 19.35
C ASP A 194 -1.38 -4.37 18.73
N LEU A 195 -1.64 -4.57 17.43
CA LEU A 195 -1.12 -5.70 16.67
C LEU A 195 0.41 -5.70 16.66
N SER A 196 1.04 -4.54 16.46
CA SER A 196 2.48 -4.37 16.52
C SER A 196 3.07 -4.84 17.85
N ARG A 197 2.45 -4.46 18.98
CA ARG A 197 2.85 -4.93 20.31
C ARG A 197 2.61 -6.43 20.51
N ARG A 198 1.45 -6.93 20.11
CA ARG A 198 1.05 -8.34 20.29
C ARG A 198 1.92 -9.32 19.51
N PHE A 199 2.28 -8.97 18.28
CA PHE A 199 3.10 -9.81 17.41
C PHE A 199 4.60 -9.48 17.49
N GLY A 200 5.01 -8.48 18.29
CA GLY A 200 6.41 -8.07 18.43
C GLY A 200 7.03 -7.56 17.12
N ARG A 201 6.23 -6.95 16.24
CA ARG A 201 6.65 -6.50 14.90
C ARG A 201 6.49 -5.00 14.74
N SER A 202 7.29 -4.40 13.88
CA SER A 202 7.14 -2.97 13.55
C SER A 202 5.81 -2.70 12.84
N LYS A 203 5.22 -1.50 13.01
CA LYS A 203 3.98 -1.11 12.31
C LYS A 203 4.07 -1.28 10.78
N PRO A 204 5.18 -0.91 10.10
CA PRO A 204 5.32 -1.15 8.66
C PRO A 204 5.29 -2.65 8.30
N ALA A 205 5.90 -3.51 9.11
CA ALA A 205 5.87 -4.95 8.90
C ALA A 205 4.45 -5.51 9.04
N ILE A 206 3.67 -5.03 10.02
CA ILE A 206 2.24 -5.39 10.16
C ILE A 206 1.44 -4.95 8.93
N HIS A 207 1.66 -3.71 8.45
CA HIS A 207 0.98 -3.22 7.24
C HIS A 207 1.33 -4.03 5.99
N SER A 208 2.62 -4.39 5.81
CA SER A 208 3.03 -5.24 4.68
C SER A 208 2.39 -6.62 4.79
N ALA A 209 2.49 -7.27 5.96
CA ALA A 209 1.89 -8.58 6.20
C ALA A 209 0.37 -8.60 5.92
N LEU A 210 -0.37 -7.55 6.34
CA LEU A 210 -1.79 -7.40 6.03
C LEU A 210 -2.04 -7.25 4.53
N ALA A 211 -1.25 -6.43 3.85
CA ALA A 211 -1.37 -6.19 2.42
C ALA A 211 -1.11 -7.48 1.63
N ASP A 212 0.00 -8.16 1.93
CA ASP A 212 0.41 -9.39 1.28
C ASP A 212 -0.62 -10.50 1.51
N PHE A 213 -1.13 -10.65 2.75
CA PHE A 213 -2.18 -11.60 3.06
C PHE A 213 -3.49 -11.30 2.33
N ARG A 214 -3.91 -10.03 2.24
CA ARG A 214 -5.12 -9.64 1.50
C ARG A 214 -4.99 -9.95 0.02
N VAL A 215 -3.84 -9.63 -0.59
CA VAL A 215 -3.54 -9.95 -2.00
C VAL A 215 -3.60 -11.47 -2.22
N GLN A 216 -2.95 -12.26 -1.37
CA GLN A 216 -2.94 -13.72 -1.48
C GLN A 216 -4.34 -14.30 -1.32
N ARG A 217 -5.11 -13.81 -0.34
CA ARG A 217 -6.49 -14.24 -0.10
C ARG A 217 -7.36 -13.96 -1.33
N VAL A 218 -7.33 -12.73 -1.83
CA VAL A 218 -8.07 -12.35 -3.04
C VAL A 218 -7.65 -13.22 -4.22
N ARG A 219 -6.36 -13.48 -4.44
CA ARG A 219 -5.89 -14.35 -5.53
C ARG A 219 -6.37 -15.80 -5.42
N SER A 220 -6.41 -16.34 -4.20
CA SER A 220 -6.80 -17.72 -3.95
C SER A 220 -8.32 -17.97 -4.00
N MET A 221 -9.11 -16.90 -3.94
CA MET A 221 -10.56 -16.99 -3.86
C MET A 221 -11.18 -17.35 -5.22
N ALA A 222 -11.96 -18.42 -5.26
CA ALA A 222 -12.76 -18.75 -6.43
C ALA A 222 -13.98 -17.80 -6.50
N ILE A 223 -14.09 -17.03 -7.59
CA ILE A 223 -15.22 -16.13 -7.83
C ILE A 223 -16.09 -16.74 -8.93
N ASP A 224 -17.09 -17.53 -8.53
CA ASP A 224 -18.03 -18.16 -9.45
C ASP A 224 -19.18 -17.22 -9.83
N PHE A 225 -19.42 -17.04 -11.13
CA PHE A 225 -20.50 -16.23 -11.68
C PHE A 225 -21.09 -16.83 -12.96
N MET A 226 -22.33 -16.45 -13.28
CA MET A 226 -23.00 -16.76 -14.54
C MET A 226 -22.73 -15.64 -15.54
N TYR A 227 -21.88 -15.90 -16.53
CA TYR A 227 -21.51 -14.93 -17.56
C TYR A 227 -22.68 -14.58 -18.48
N ASN A 228 -22.71 -13.33 -18.94
CA ASN A 228 -23.60 -12.82 -19.98
C ASN A 228 -22.81 -11.82 -20.83
N GLU A 229 -23.00 -11.84 -22.15
CA GLU A 229 -22.34 -10.96 -23.12
C GLU A 229 -22.55 -9.47 -22.81
N GLU A 230 -23.67 -9.12 -22.17
CA GLU A 230 -23.96 -7.73 -21.76
C GLU A 230 -22.93 -7.19 -20.74
N PHE A 231 -22.16 -8.05 -20.07
CA PHE A 231 -21.20 -7.66 -19.03
C PHE A 231 -19.92 -7.02 -19.59
N ASP A 232 -19.57 -7.30 -20.84
CA ASP A 232 -18.37 -6.77 -21.48
C ASP A 232 -18.58 -5.34 -22.01
N SER A 233 -19.82 -4.86 -22.03
CA SER A 233 -20.14 -3.50 -22.48
C SER A 233 -19.63 -2.45 -21.48
N GLU A 234 -19.04 -1.36 -21.97
CA GLU A 234 -18.62 -0.23 -21.13
C GLU A 234 -19.80 0.43 -20.39
N ALA A 235 -21.01 0.36 -20.96
CA ALA A 235 -22.23 0.88 -20.34
C ALA A 235 -22.87 -0.09 -19.34
N ALA A 236 -22.37 -1.33 -19.23
CA ALA A 236 -22.96 -2.39 -18.41
C ALA A 236 -23.09 -1.98 -16.95
N GLU A 237 -22.08 -1.30 -16.39
CA GLU A 237 -22.13 -0.87 -14.99
C GLU A 237 -23.29 0.09 -14.73
N ALA A 238 -23.46 1.12 -15.55
CA ALA A 238 -24.52 2.10 -15.40
C ALA A 238 -25.91 1.46 -15.53
N VAL A 239 -26.08 0.54 -16.47
CA VAL A 239 -27.37 -0.11 -16.76
C VAL A 239 -27.71 -1.19 -15.73
N ILE A 240 -26.73 -2.01 -15.33
CA ILE A 240 -26.95 -3.16 -14.44
C ILE A 240 -27.00 -2.72 -12.97
N CYS A 241 -26.19 -1.74 -12.58
CA CYS A 241 -26.15 -1.22 -11.22
C CYS A 241 -27.06 -0.01 -10.98
N GLY A 242 -27.81 0.42 -12.00
CA GLY A 242 -28.83 1.48 -11.92
C GLY A 242 -29.99 1.17 -10.97
N GLU A 243 -31.06 1.96 -11.00
CA GLU A 243 -32.16 1.83 -10.04
C GLU A 243 -32.90 0.48 -10.18
N PRO A 244 -33.29 -0.15 -9.05
CA PRO A 244 -34.07 -1.38 -9.09
C PRO A 244 -35.50 -1.11 -9.61
N PRO A 245 -36.12 -2.05 -10.31
CA PRO A 245 -37.50 -1.90 -10.76
C PRO A 245 -38.48 -1.76 -9.58
N GLU A 246 -39.51 -0.92 -9.75
CA GLU A 246 -40.45 -0.55 -8.69
C GLU A 246 -41.18 -1.76 -8.09
N TYR A 247 -41.43 -1.68 -6.77
CA TYR A 247 -42.28 -2.64 -6.07
C TYR A 247 -43.75 -2.30 -6.26
N ASP A 248 -44.48 -3.21 -6.91
CA ASP A 248 -45.94 -3.22 -6.81
C ASP A 248 -46.35 -3.65 -5.38
N ARG A 249 -46.55 -2.66 -4.50
CA ARG A 249 -46.87 -2.88 -3.08
C ARG A 249 -48.21 -3.58 -2.89
N GLU A 250 -49.15 -3.40 -3.82
CA GLU A 250 -50.50 -3.94 -3.73
C GLU A 250 -50.52 -5.46 -4.00
N LYS A 251 -49.66 -5.96 -4.90
CA LYS A 251 -49.59 -7.40 -5.22
C LYS A 251 -48.70 -8.23 -4.30
N THR A 252 -47.91 -7.58 -3.43
CA THR A 252 -46.80 -8.24 -2.72
C THR A 252 -47.10 -8.52 -1.23
N SER A 253 -48.14 -7.90 -0.66
CA SER A 253 -48.51 -8.13 0.74
C SER A 253 -49.17 -9.50 0.92
N VAL A 254 -48.47 -10.42 1.59
CA VAL A 254 -49.03 -11.71 1.98
C VAL A 254 -49.35 -11.67 3.46
N ARG A 255 -50.58 -12.05 3.83
CA ARG A 255 -51.02 -12.12 5.22
C ARG A 255 -50.10 -13.04 6.03
N VAL A 256 -49.62 -12.56 7.18
CA VAL A 256 -48.82 -13.35 8.11
C VAL A 256 -49.71 -14.40 8.77
N PRO A 257 -49.40 -15.70 8.65
CA PRO A 257 -50.14 -16.73 9.36
C PRO A 257 -50.04 -16.54 10.89
N SER A 258 -51.18 -16.58 11.60
CA SER A 258 -51.28 -16.27 13.03
C SER A 258 -50.52 -17.23 13.97
N ASN A 259 -50.20 -18.44 13.51
CA ASN A 259 -49.58 -19.50 14.32
C ASN A 259 -48.07 -19.67 14.05
N LEU A 260 -47.38 -18.61 13.62
CA LEU A 260 -45.93 -18.64 13.37
C LEU A 260 -45.15 -18.10 14.58
N PRO A 261 -44.08 -18.79 15.02
CA PRO A 261 -43.10 -18.22 15.94
C PRO A 261 -42.62 -16.83 15.52
N ALA A 262 -42.37 -15.96 16.50
CA ALA A 262 -42.01 -14.55 16.27
C ALA A 262 -40.82 -14.35 15.30
N TYR A 263 -39.80 -15.21 15.38
CA TYR A 263 -38.65 -15.15 14.49
C TYR A 263 -39.01 -15.44 13.01
N LEU A 264 -40.04 -16.26 12.74
CA LEU A 264 -40.52 -16.51 11.38
C LEU A 264 -41.46 -15.42 10.89
N ALA A 265 -42.16 -14.72 11.79
CA ALA A 265 -42.99 -13.58 11.43
C ALA A 265 -42.14 -12.43 10.87
N GLU A 266 -40.91 -12.24 11.37
CA GLU A 266 -39.96 -11.25 10.86
C GLU A 266 -39.64 -11.45 9.37
N LEU A 267 -39.63 -12.69 8.89
CA LEU A 267 -39.39 -13.02 7.49
C LEU A 267 -40.47 -12.45 6.54
N TYR A 268 -41.67 -12.17 7.06
CA TYR A 268 -42.78 -11.63 6.26
C TYR A 268 -42.70 -10.10 6.09
N LYS A 269 -41.79 -9.41 6.79
CA LYS A 269 -41.53 -7.98 6.59
C LYS A 269 -40.79 -7.69 5.28
N VAL A 270 -40.03 -8.67 4.78
CA VAL A 270 -39.31 -8.54 3.51
C VAL A 270 -40.29 -8.80 2.36
N PRO A 271 -40.44 -7.86 1.40
CA PRO A 271 -41.35 -8.05 0.28
C PRO A 271 -40.83 -9.16 -0.65
N LEU A 272 -41.77 -9.91 -1.25
CA LEU A 272 -41.47 -10.91 -2.25
C LEU A 272 -41.02 -10.23 -3.54
N LEU A 273 -40.01 -10.80 -4.19
CA LEU A 273 -39.53 -10.29 -5.46
C LEU A 273 -40.47 -10.72 -6.58
N ASN A 274 -40.76 -9.79 -7.49
CA ASN A 274 -41.39 -10.13 -8.77
C ASN A 274 -40.34 -10.66 -9.76
N ARG A 275 -40.78 -11.12 -10.94
CA ARG A 275 -39.88 -11.72 -11.96
C ARG A 275 -38.82 -10.73 -12.46
N GLU A 276 -39.19 -9.48 -12.68
CA GLU A 276 -38.27 -8.44 -13.19
C GLU A 276 -37.21 -8.08 -12.13
N GLN A 277 -37.63 -8.00 -10.87
CA GLN A 277 -36.73 -7.79 -9.73
C GLN A 277 -35.78 -8.97 -9.53
N GLU A 278 -36.27 -10.21 -9.61
CA GLU A 278 -35.41 -11.40 -9.59
C GLU A 278 -34.35 -11.29 -10.68
N GLN A 279 -34.75 -11.04 -11.94
CA GLN A 279 -33.80 -10.87 -13.05
C GLN A 279 -32.79 -9.74 -12.77
N TYR A 280 -33.24 -8.57 -12.32
CA TYR A 280 -32.38 -7.45 -11.98
C TYR A 280 -31.33 -7.82 -10.93
N TYR A 281 -31.73 -8.44 -9.80
CA TYR A 281 -30.81 -8.75 -8.71
C TYR A 281 -29.85 -9.90 -9.06
N PHE A 282 -30.31 -10.94 -9.75
CA PHE A 282 -29.42 -12.00 -10.24
C PHE A 282 -28.43 -11.47 -11.28
N ARG A 283 -28.87 -10.60 -12.20
CA ARG A 283 -27.98 -9.93 -13.15
C ARG A 283 -26.93 -9.10 -12.43
N LYS A 284 -27.36 -8.24 -11.49
CA LYS A 284 -26.48 -7.38 -10.70
C LYS A 284 -25.45 -8.16 -9.88
N MET A 285 -25.87 -9.21 -9.19
CA MET A 285 -24.98 -10.07 -8.42
C MET A 285 -23.89 -10.69 -9.30
N ASN A 286 -24.29 -11.26 -10.45
CA ASN A 286 -23.34 -11.92 -11.36
C ASN A 286 -22.39 -10.91 -12.04
N PHE A 287 -22.88 -9.71 -12.39
CA PHE A 287 -22.05 -8.65 -12.94
C PHE A 287 -20.99 -8.16 -11.96
N LEU A 288 -21.35 -7.95 -10.69
CA LEU A 288 -20.40 -7.53 -9.65
C LEU A 288 -19.29 -8.58 -9.45
N LYS A 289 -19.66 -9.86 -9.43
CA LYS A 289 -18.70 -10.98 -9.37
C LYS A 289 -17.83 -11.08 -10.62
N TYR A 290 -18.41 -10.91 -11.81
CA TYR A 290 -17.66 -10.85 -13.07
C TYR A 290 -16.58 -9.78 -13.02
N ARG A 291 -16.93 -8.55 -12.63
CA ARG A 291 -15.95 -7.46 -12.51
C ARG A 291 -14.87 -7.75 -11.48
N ALA A 292 -15.24 -8.33 -10.34
CA ALA A 292 -14.29 -8.74 -9.31
C ALA A 292 -13.31 -9.79 -9.87
N ALA A 293 -13.80 -10.77 -10.63
CA ALA A 293 -12.98 -11.80 -11.28
C ALA A 293 -12.07 -11.21 -12.37
N THR A 294 -12.56 -10.27 -13.19
CA THR A 294 -11.76 -9.59 -14.21
C THR A 294 -10.62 -8.77 -13.56
N LEU A 295 -10.91 -8.04 -12.48
CA LEU A 295 -9.88 -7.33 -11.72
C LEU A 295 -8.89 -8.28 -11.05
N GLN A 296 -9.36 -9.41 -10.51
CA GLN A 296 -8.54 -10.45 -9.90
C GLN A 296 -7.55 -11.06 -10.92
N GLY A 297 -8.01 -11.33 -12.15
CA GLY A 297 -7.17 -11.84 -13.24
C GLY A 297 -6.06 -10.87 -13.67
N ASN A 298 -6.26 -9.57 -13.47
CA ASN A 298 -5.31 -8.52 -13.81
C ASN A 298 -4.29 -8.19 -12.70
N LEU A 299 -4.31 -8.89 -11.55
CA LEU A 299 -3.41 -8.62 -10.43
C LEU A 299 -1.96 -9.04 -10.74
N GLY A 300 -1.11 -8.05 -11.04
CA GLY A 300 0.27 -8.23 -11.52
C GLY A 300 1.33 -8.55 -10.46
N GLY A 301 0.98 -8.67 -9.18
CA GLY A 301 1.89 -9.10 -8.10
C GLY A 301 2.83 -8.01 -7.60
N ARG A 302 2.46 -6.74 -7.78
CA ARG A 302 3.27 -5.59 -7.34
C ARG A 302 2.58 -4.89 -6.17
N ARG A 303 3.35 -4.13 -5.38
CA ARG A 303 2.84 -3.25 -4.29
C ARG A 303 1.71 -2.28 -4.72
N GLY A 304 1.47 -2.10 -6.02
CA GLY A 304 0.35 -1.32 -6.57
C GLY A 304 -1.01 -2.04 -6.58
N ASP A 305 -1.06 -3.33 -6.26
CA ASP A 305 -2.28 -4.15 -6.32
C ASP A 305 -3.27 -3.83 -5.20
N MET A 306 -2.86 -3.13 -4.13
CA MET A 306 -3.73 -2.86 -2.97
C MET A 306 -4.97 -2.03 -3.31
N VAL A 307 -4.89 -1.15 -4.31
CA VAL A 307 -6.05 -0.40 -4.80
C VAL A 307 -7.03 -1.35 -5.49
N ALA A 308 -6.53 -2.23 -6.36
CA ALA A 308 -7.35 -3.22 -7.04
C ALA A 308 -7.95 -4.24 -6.05
N VAL A 309 -7.18 -4.71 -5.06
CA VAL A 309 -7.65 -5.60 -3.99
C VAL A 309 -8.79 -4.96 -3.21
N LYS A 310 -8.66 -3.68 -2.83
CA LYS A 310 -9.73 -2.96 -2.15
C LYS A 310 -10.99 -2.88 -3.01
N GLN A 311 -10.85 -2.58 -4.31
CA GLN A 311 -11.98 -2.55 -5.25
C GLN A 311 -12.64 -3.93 -5.40
N ILE A 312 -11.85 -5.01 -5.47
CA ILE A 312 -12.36 -6.39 -5.55
C ILE A 312 -13.18 -6.72 -4.29
N GLU A 313 -12.66 -6.42 -3.11
CA GLU A 313 -13.37 -6.63 -1.84
C GLU A 313 -14.69 -5.83 -1.80
N GLU A 314 -14.67 -4.55 -2.20
CA GLU A 314 -15.89 -3.72 -2.28
C GLU A 314 -16.94 -4.28 -3.27
N LEU A 315 -16.52 -4.82 -4.41
CA LEU A 315 -17.42 -5.44 -5.39
C LEU A 315 -18.05 -6.72 -4.84
N LEU A 316 -17.26 -7.53 -4.13
CA LEU A 316 -17.72 -8.78 -3.53
C LEU A 316 -18.64 -8.54 -2.34
N ASP A 317 -18.38 -7.52 -1.53
CA ASP A 317 -19.27 -7.10 -0.44
C ASP A 317 -20.63 -6.67 -1.01
N LYS A 318 -20.64 -5.85 -2.07
CA LYS A 318 -21.88 -5.47 -2.79
C LYS A 318 -22.59 -6.69 -3.37
N ALA A 319 -21.87 -7.65 -3.94
CA ALA A 319 -22.45 -8.89 -4.46
C ALA A 319 -23.06 -9.73 -3.33
N ASN A 320 -22.41 -9.76 -2.16
CA ASN A 320 -22.90 -10.45 -0.98
C ASN A 320 -24.15 -9.78 -0.40
N ASP A 321 -24.25 -8.45 -0.43
CA ASP A 321 -25.46 -7.73 -0.05
C ASP A 321 -26.65 -8.09 -0.93
N VAL A 322 -26.45 -8.18 -2.25
CA VAL A 322 -27.48 -8.62 -3.20
C VAL A 322 -27.86 -10.08 -2.94
N LYS A 323 -26.88 -10.96 -2.68
CA LYS A 323 -27.12 -12.37 -2.31
C LYS A 323 -27.93 -12.47 -1.01
N ASN A 324 -27.62 -11.65 -0.01
CA ASN A 324 -28.35 -11.59 1.26
C ASN A 324 -29.79 -11.13 1.06
N LEU A 325 -30.02 -10.14 0.20
CA LEU A 325 -31.36 -9.71 -0.20
C LEU A 325 -32.15 -10.84 -0.86
N LEU A 326 -31.58 -11.48 -1.90
CA LEU A 326 -32.17 -12.63 -2.59
C LEU A 326 -32.50 -13.77 -1.62
N THR A 327 -31.61 -14.04 -0.66
CA THR A 327 -31.83 -15.04 0.37
C THR A 327 -33.03 -14.67 1.24
N ARG A 328 -33.03 -13.47 1.83
CA ARG A 328 -34.09 -12.97 2.73
C ARG A 328 -35.46 -12.98 2.07
N SER A 329 -35.57 -12.54 0.81
CA SER A 329 -36.83 -12.55 0.06
C SER A 329 -37.37 -13.95 -0.20
N ASN A 330 -36.53 -14.98 -0.17
CA ASN A 330 -36.90 -16.37 -0.47
C ASN A 330 -36.94 -17.30 0.74
N LEU A 331 -36.62 -16.84 1.96
CA LEU A 331 -36.69 -17.68 3.18
C LEU A 331 -38.11 -18.23 3.44
N ARG A 332 -39.14 -17.49 3.02
CA ARG A 332 -40.55 -17.90 3.15
C ARG A 332 -40.86 -19.16 2.34
N LEU A 333 -40.21 -19.33 1.18
CA LEU A 333 -40.33 -20.53 0.34
C LEU A 333 -39.81 -21.75 1.10
N VAL A 334 -38.63 -21.64 1.72
CA VAL A 334 -38.02 -22.74 2.50
C VAL A 334 -38.95 -23.21 3.61
N VAL A 335 -39.52 -22.27 4.38
CA VAL A 335 -40.47 -22.57 5.46
C VAL A 335 -41.71 -23.29 4.92
N SER A 336 -42.24 -22.87 3.77
CA SER A 336 -43.42 -23.51 3.16
C SER A 336 -43.16 -24.95 2.71
N ILE A 337 -41.97 -25.21 2.16
CA ILE A 337 -41.55 -26.54 1.72
C ILE A 337 -41.26 -27.42 2.94
N ALA A 338 -40.50 -26.91 3.92
CA ALA A 338 -40.16 -27.62 5.15
C ALA A 338 -41.40 -28.07 5.92
N LYS A 339 -42.43 -27.21 6.03
CA LYS A 339 -43.71 -27.57 6.67
C LYS A 339 -44.40 -28.76 6.00
N ARG A 340 -44.33 -28.89 4.68
CA ARG A 340 -44.92 -30.01 3.93
C ARG A 340 -44.14 -31.32 4.10
N HIS A 341 -42.84 -31.22 4.39
CA HIS A 341 -41.93 -32.35 4.52
C HIS A 341 -41.60 -32.71 5.98
N LEU A 342 -42.30 -32.14 6.95
CA LEU A 342 -42.12 -32.47 8.36
C LEU A 342 -42.59 -33.90 8.63
N LYS A 343 -41.68 -34.75 9.10
CA LYS A 343 -41.95 -36.13 9.52
C LYS A 343 -41.85 -36.25 11.05
N PRO A 344 -42.54 -37.24 11.67
CA PRO A 344 -42.35 -37.53 13.10
C PRO A 344 -40.88 -37.77 13.43
N GLY A 345 -40.39 -37.18 14.53
CA GLY A 345 -39.01 -37.34 14.99
C GLY A 345 -37.97 -36.39 14.38
N VAL A 346 -38.34 -35.56 13.39
CA VAL A 346 -37.43 -34.60 12.76
C VAL A 346 -37.65 -33.19 13.31
N ASN A 347 -36.58 -32.56 13.78
CA ASN A 347 -36.62 -31.19 14.26
C ASN A 347 -36.88 -30.21 13.10
N PHE A 348 -37.99 -29.47 13.20
CA PHE A 348 -38.39 -28.49 12.19
C PHE A 348 -37.30 -27.42 11.94
N PHE A 349 -36.59 -26.99 12.99
CA PHE A 349 -35.54 -25.97 12.87
C PHE A 349 -34.31 -26.46 12.11
N GLU A 350 -33.92 -27.72 12.32
CA GLU A 350 -32.83 -28.35 11.57
C GLU A 350 -33.19 -28.47 10.08
N LEU A 351 -34.42 -28.88 9.77
CA LEU A 351 -34.92 -28.96 8.40
C LEU A 351 -34.93 -27.60 7.70
N VAL A 352 -35.37 -26.55 8.40
CA VAL A 352 -35.34 -25.17 7.86
C VAL A 352 -33.89 -24.69 7.66
N SER A 353 -32.99 -24.96 8.61
CA SER A 353 -31.58 -24.59 8.51
C SER A 353 -30.90 -25.24 7.30
N ASP A 354 -31.07 -26.54 7.13
CA ASP A 354 -30.55 -27.28 5.98
C ASP A 354 -31.19 -26.82 4.66
N GLY A 355 -32.49 -26.52 4.68
CA GLY A 355 -33.20 -25.92 3.56
C GLY A 355 -32.65 -24.55 3.15
N ASN A 356 -32.30 -23.69 4.13
CA ASN A 356 -31.67 -22.40 3.89
C ASN A 356 -30.29 -22.55 3.26
N MET A 357 -29.49 -23.54 3.69
CA MET A 357 -28.21 -23.85 3.05
C MET A 357 -28.36 -24.34 1.61
N SER A 358 -29.43 -25.08 1.30
CA SER A 358 -29.75 -25.45 -0.09
C SER A 358 -30.19 -24.24 -0.91
N LEU A 359 -31.01 -23.35 -0.34
CA LEU A 359 -31.44 -22.10 -0.99
C LEU A 359 -30.24 -21.22 -1.37
N ILE A 360 -29.30 -21.00 -0.44
CA ILE A 360 -28.11 -20.19 -0.67
C ILE A 360 -27.28 -20.77 -1.83
N ARG A 361 -27.09 -22.10 -1.86
CA ARG A 361 -26.41 -22.80 -2.97
C ARG A 361 -27.17 -22.69 -4.28
N ALA A 362 -28.50 -22.68 -4.24
CA ALA A 362 -29.33 -22.50 -5.42
C ALA A 362 -29.21 -21.07 -5.99
N ILE A 363 -29.11 -20.04 -5.13
CA ILE A 363 -28.89 -18.65 -5.55
C ILE A 363 -27.56 -18.52 -6.31
N GLU A 364 -26.50 -19.18 -5.83
CA GLU A 364 -25.18 -19.12 -6.48
C GLU A 364 -25.15 -19.77 -7.87
N LYS A 365 -26.03 -20.74 -8.13
CA LYS A 365 -26.05 -21.54 -9.37
C LYS A 365 -27.21 -21.21 -10.30
N PHE A 366 -28.05 -20.25 -9.92
CA PHE A 366 -29.23 -19.93 -10.69
C PHE A 366 -28.87 -19.12 -11.94
N ASP A 367 -29.30 -19.64 -13.08
CA ASP A 367 -29.12 -19.02 -14.39
C ASP A 367 -30.36 -18.16 -14.74
N TYR A 368 -30.21 -16.85 -14.61
CA TYR A 368 -31.28 -15.88 -14.85
C TYR A 368 -31.61 -15.70 -16.35
N SER A 369 -30.69 -16.10 -17.25
CA SER A 369 -30.87 -15.96 -18.70
C SER A 369 -31.95 -16.91 -19.26
N ARG A 370 -32.21 -18.02 -18.57
CA ARG A 370 -33.16 -19.06 -19.00
C ARG A 370 -34.63 -18.68 -18.87
N GLY A 371 -34.94 -17.51 -18.31
CA GLY A 371 -36.32 -17.00 -18.20
C GLY A 371 -37.25 -17.80 -17.27
N ASN A 372 -36.72 -18.72 -16.46
CA ASN A 372 -37.47 -19.44 -15.43
C ASN A 372 -37.58 -18.59 -14.15
N LYS A 373 -38.65 -18.75 -13.38
CA LYS A 373 -38.73 -18.15 -12.04
C LYS A 373 -37.75 -18.84 -11.09
N PHE A 374 -37.12 -18.07 -10.21
CA PHE A 374 -36.17 -18.63 -9.25
C PHE A 374 -36.83 -19.63 -8.31
N SER A 375 -38.08 -19.37 -7.89
CA SER A 375 -38.87 -20.26 -7.03
C SER A 375 -38.95 -21.70 -7.54
N THR A 376 -39.03 -21.89 -8.86
CA THR A 376 -39.12 -23.22 -9.49
C THR A 376 -37.81 -23.99 -9.30
N TYR A 377 -36.68 -23.34 -9.57
CA TYR A 377 -35.35 -23.94 -9.41
C TYR A 377 -35.03 -24.20 -7.94
N ALA A 378 -35.28 -23.21 -7.07
CA ALA A 378 -35.04 -23.31 -5.64
C ALA A 378 -35.85 -24.45 -4.99
N SER A 379 -37.13 -24.60 -5.37
CA SER A 379 -37.98 -25.67 -4.83
C SER A 379 -37.41 -27.06 -5.10
N TRP A 380 -36.91 -27.30 -6.32
CA TRP A 380 -36.29 -28.59 -6.67
C TRP A 380 -35.00 -28.83 -5.89
N ALA A 381 -34.14 -27.81 -5.75
CA ALA A 381 -32.90 -27.90 -4.98
C ALA A 381 -33.16 -28.22 -3.50
N ILE A 382 -34.16 -27.56 -2.88
CA ILE A 382 -34.55 -27.79 -1.48
C ILE A 382 -35.12 -29.20 -1.31
N MET A 383 -36.07 -29.62 -2.16
CA MET A 383 -36.66 -30.96 -2.09
C MET A 383 -35.61 -32.06 -2.26
N LYS A 384 -34.67 -31.88 -3.19
CA LYS A 384 -33.55 -32.81 -3.39
C LYS A 384 -32.66 -32.91 -2.15
N ASN A 385 -32.43 -31.80 -1.45
CA ASN A 385 -31.66 -31.78 -0.21
C ASN A 385 -32.38 -32.52 0.92
N PHE A 386 -33.68 -32.27 1.09
CA PHE A 386 -34.49 -32.97 2.09
C PHE A 386 -34.56 -34.48 1.85
N ALA A 387 -34.69 -34.91 0.58
CA ALA A 387 -34.63 -36.33 0.25
C ALA A 387 -33.31 -36.96 0.71
N ARG A 388 -32.17 -36.29 0.51
CA ARG A 388 -30.85 -36.77 0.99
C ARG A 388 -30.77 -36.77 2.51
N PHE A 389 -31.26 -35.72 3.17
CA PHE A 389 -31.29 -35.61 4.63
C PHE A 389 -32.02 -36.80 5.26
N PHE A 390 -33.22 -37.13 4.75
CA PHE A 390 -33.99 -38.27 5.25
C PHE A 390 -33.36 -39.63 4.94
N CYS A 391 -32.71 -39.80 3.78
CA CYS A 391 -31.96 -41.03 3.49
C CYS A 391 -30.77 -41.22 4.45
N ALA A 392 -30.06 -40.16 4.82
CA ALA A 392 -28.93 -40.21 5.74
C ALA A 392 -29.35 -40.47 7.21
N CYS A 393 -30.49 -39.93 7.65
CA CYS A 393 -31.02 -40.23 8.99
C CYS A 393 -31.60 -41.65 9.09
N GLY A 394 -32.15 -42.19 7.99
CA GLY A 394 -32.73 -43.53 7.95
C GLY A 394 -31.72 -44.67 8.10
N THR A 395 -30.42 -44.43 7.89
CA THR A 395 -29.36 -45.43 8.05
C THR A 395 -28.80 -45.54 9.47
N HIS A 396 -29.19 -44.65 10.39
CA HIS A 396 -28.71 -44.64 11.78
C HIS A 396 -29.75 -45.15 12.81
N SER A 397 -30.91 -45.62 12.36
CA SER A 397 -32.01 -46.08 13.24
C SER A 397 -32.43 -47.54 12.98
N ALA A 398 -31.49 -48.41 12.60
CA ALA A 398 -31.72 -49.85 12.43
C ALA A 398 -30.78 -50.65 13.36
#